data_AF-A0A1E4GGV0-F1
#
_entry.id   AF-A0A1E4GGV0-F1
#
_cell.length_a   1.000
_cell.length_b   1.000
_cell.length_c   1.000
_cell.angle_alpha   90.00
_cell.angle_beta   90.00
_cell.angle_gamma   90.00
#
_symmetry.space_group_name_H-M   'P 1'
#
loop_
_entity.id
_entity.type
_entity.pdbx_description
1 polymer ?
#
loop_
_entity_poly.entity_id
_entity_poly.type
_entity_poly.pdbx_seq_one_letter_code
_entity_poly.pdbx_strand_id
1 'polypeptide(L)'
;MPPSYENLYRELDPQRMPDDEFRSKVRTDAGLEPLSWIQLVEDGAEPVGASPALLDFPYPLVDSRGRPLGTEYRAAFRGQAGDHPWLLFPQITIQLKDGTIRPDALLFRYGRDKRWAPIQIDGGAHQNKEWDKKQDARVNLTTLRFSSSQIVGLKFAQIFRQAVISL
;
A
#
# COMPACT_ATOMS: atom_id res chain seq x y z
N MET A 1 -15.68 -22.48 3.22
CA MET A 1 -15.90 -21.08 3.65
C MET A 1 -14.53 -20.42 3.74
N PRO A 2 -14.36 -19.18 3.25
CA PRO A 2 -13.12 -18.44 3.52
C PRO A 2 -12.94 -18.32 5.05
N PRO A 3 -11.72 -18.43 5.58
CA PRO A 3 -11.47 -18.24 7.00
C PRO A 3 -11.98 -16.86 7.44
N SER A 4 -12.55 -16.76 8.65
CA SER A 4 -12.88 -15.45 9.21
C SER A 4 -11.57 -14.67 9.43
N TYR A 5 -11.62 -13.34 9.29
CA TYR A 5 -10.46 -12.49 9.57
C TYR A 5 -9.91 -12.74 10.98
N GLU A 6 -10.79 -12.98 11.95
CA GLU A 6 -10.40 -13.33 13.31
C GLU A 6 -9.52 -14.58 13.38
N ASN A 7 -9.82 -15.63 12.60
CA ASN A 7 -8.98 -16.82 12.53
C ASN A 7 -7.61 -16.51 11.90
N LEU A 8 -7.58 -15.64 10.89
CA LEU A 8 -6.32 -15.22 10.24
C LEU A 8 -5.43 -14.41 11.19
N TYR A 9 -6.01 -13.53 12.00
CA TYR A 9 -5.25 -12.80 13.02
C TYR A 9 -4.73 -13.72 14.12
N ARG A 10 -5.51 -14.73 14.53
CA ARG A 10 -5.04 -15.75 15.48
C ARG A 10 -3.95 -16.64 14.90
N GLU A 11 -4.03 -16.98 13.61
CA GLU A 11 -3.00 -17.76 12.92
C GLU A 11 -1.71 -16.96 12.73
N LEU A 12 -1.83 -15.66 12.43
CA LEU A 12 -0.69 -14.76 12.34
C LEU A 12 -0.03 -14.53 13.71
N ASP A 13 -0.82 -14.44 14.77
CA ASP A 13 -0.39 -14.16 16.16
C ASP A 13 0.62 -13.00 16.26
N PRO A 14 0.23 -11.78 15.83
CA PRO A 14 1.18 -10.67 15.69
C PRO A 14 1.77 -10.24 17.03
N GLN A 15 3.10 -10.19 17.12
CA GLN A 15 3.83 -9.75 18.31
C GLN A 15 4.18 -8.26 18.27
N ARG A 16 3.99 -7.61 17.12
CA ARG A 16 4.27 -6.21 16.86
C ARG A 16 3.03 -5.56 16.27
N MET A 17 2.65 -4.42 16.84
CA MET A 17 1.52 -3.64 16.34
C MET A 17 1.86 -2.16 16.39
N PRO A 18 1.49 -1.37 15.36
CA PRO A 18 1.57 0.08 15.45
C PRO A 18 0.69 0.61 16.58
N ASP A 19 1.09 1.73 17.18
CA ASP A 19 0.31 2.38 18.22
C ASP A 19 -1.06 2.91 17.71
N ASP A 20 -1.95 3.23 18.65
CA ASP A 20 -3.31 3.70 18.36
C ASP A 20 -3.30 5.00 17.54
N GLU A 21 -2.33 5.88 17.80
CA GLU A 21 -2.22 7.16 17.09
C GLU A 21 -1.95 6.93 15.61
N PHE A 22 -0.99 6.08 15.28
CA PHE A 22 -0.67 5.69 13.91
C PHE A 22 -1.85 4.96 13.26
N ARG A 23 -2.44 3.97 13.95
CA ARG A 23 -3.58 3.20 13.43
C ARG A 23 -4.78 4.10 13.10
N SER A 24 -5.04 5.13 13.91
CA SER A 24 -6.12 6.10 13.64
C SER A 24 -5.93 6.92 12.36
N LYS A 25 -4.69 7.02 11.86
CA LYS A 25 -4.32 7.75 10.64
C LYS A 25 -4.27 6.87 9.40
N VAL A 26 -4.17 5.55 9.56
CA VAL A 26 -4.19 4.59 8.46
C VAL A 26 -5.63 4.34 8.03
N ARG A 27 -5.98 4.78 6.82
CA ARG A 27 -7.26 4.45 6.21
C ARG A 27 -7.23 3.01 5.68
N THR A 28 -8.31 2.28 5.86
CA THR A 28 -8.51 0.95 5.29
C THR A 28 -9.97 0.75 4.90
N ASP A 29 -10.25 0.23 3.72
CA ASP A 29 -11.62 0.03 3.25
C ASP A 29 -12.06 -1.44 3.31
N ALA A 30 -11.10 -2.38 3.17
CA ALA A 30 -11.33 -3.82 3.25
C ALA A 30 -10.58 -4.48 4.41
N GLY A 31 -11.12 -5.57 4.96
CA GLY A 31 -10.47 -6.35 6.03
C GLY A 31 -9.11 -6.96 5.63
N LEU A 32 -8.82 -7.10 4.34
CA LEU A 32 -7.53 -7.59 3.84
C LEU A 32 -6.40 -6.57 4.00
N GLU A 33 -6.67 -5.27 3.92
CA GLU A 33 -5.62 -4.25 4.01
C GLU A 33 -4.98 -4.21 5.40
N PRO A 34 -5.74 -4.16 6.53
CA PRO A 34 -5.15 -4.32 7.85
C PRO A 34 -4.30 -5.58 7.99
N LEU A 35 -4.76 -6.70 7.42
CA LEU A 35 -4.04 -7.98 7.46
C LEU A 35 -2.72 -7.94 6.67
N SER A 36 -2.69 -7.21 5.55
CA SER A 36 -1.47 -6.94 4.80
C SER A 36 -0.49 -6.07 5.58
N TRP A 37 -0.97 -5.00 6.21
CA TRP A 37 -0.13 -4.07 6.95
C TRP A 37 0.51 -4.71 8.17
N ILE A 38 -0.25 -5.50 8.93
CA ILE A 38 0.30 -6.20 10.10
C ILE A 38 1.37 -7.22 9.70
N GLN A 39 1.23 -7.91 8.57
CA GLN A 39 2.27 -8.80 8.05
C GLN A 39 3.57 -8.05 7.74
N LEU A 40 3.50 -6.83 7.20
CA LEU A 40 4.70 -6.02 6.99
C LEU A 40 5.36 -5.61 8.31
N VAL A 41 4.56 -5.24 9.31
CA VAL A 41 5.07 -4.85 10.64
C VAL A 41 5.76 -6.03 11.33
N GLU A 42 5.16 -7.21 11.31
CA GLU A 42 5.79 -8.45 11.79
C GLU A 42 7.14 -8.70 11.09
N ASP A 43 7.18 -8.50 9.77
CA ASP A 43 8.37 -8.72 8.93
C ASP A 43 9.47 -7.64 9.07
N GLY A 44 9.29 -6.63 9.92
CA GLY A 44 10.32 -5.61 10.13
C GLY A 44 9.83 -4.18 10.02
N ALA A 45 8.73 -3.95 9.31
CA ALA A 45 8.34 -2.59 8.94
C ALA A 45 7.98 -1.73 10.16
N GLU A 46 8.28 -0.44 10.06
CA GLU A 46 8.09 0.53 11.13
C GLU A 46 7.04 1.57 10.72
N PRO A 47 6.12 1.94 11.62
CA PRO A 47 5.22 3.06 11.40
C PRO A 47 6.01 4.38 11.40
N VAL A 48 5.82 5.20 10.37
CA VAL A 48 6.47 6.52 10.22
C VAL A 48 5.50 7.56 9.66
N GLY A 49 5.89 8.84 9.75
CA GLY A 49 5.27 9.92 9.01
C GLY A 49 6.15 10.32 7.82
N ALA A 50 5.58 10.41 6.62
CA ALA A 50 6.28 10.94 5.44
C ALA A 50 5.32 11.68 4.50
N SER A 51 5.85 12.51 3.60
CA SER A 51 5.04 13.22 2.60
C SER A 51 5.47 12.83 1.19
N PRO A 52 4.60 12.23 0.36
CA PRO A 52 4.95 11.91 -1.02
C PRO A 52 5.37 13.15 -1.84
N ALA A 53 4.78 14.32 -1.57
CA ALA A 53 5.15 15.55 -2.25
C ALA A 53 6.59 16.01 -1.93
N LEU A 54 7.04 15.82 -0.68
CA LEU A 54 8.44 16.08 -0.29
C LEU A 54 9.41 15.02 -0.82
N LEU A 55 8.90 13.92 -1.37
CA LEU A 55 9.66 12.81 -1.96
C LEU A 55 9.61 12.80 -3.49
N ASP A 56 9.26 13.93 -4.10
CA ASP A 56 9.17 14.11 -5.56
C ASP A 56 8.11 13.20 -6.22
N PHE A 57 7.01 12.87 -5.53
CA PHE A 57 5.91 12.14 -6.17
C PHE A 57 5.32 12.98 -7.32
N PRO A 58 5.19 12.44 -8.55
CA PRO A 58 4.91 13.25 -9.74
C PRO A 58 3.44 13.67 -9.90
N TYR A 59 2.54 13.23 -9.02
CA TYR A 59 1.12 13.55 -9.12
C TYR A 59 0.63 14.30 -7.87
N PRO A 60 -0.31 15.25 -8.02
CA PRO A 60 -0.95 15.87 -6.86
C PRO A 60 -1.73 14.86 -6.04
N LEU A 61 -1.69 15.02 -4.71
CA LEU A 61 -2.49 14.25 -3.78
C LEU A 61 -3.65 15.09 -3.24
N VAL A 62 -4.80 14.44 -3.03
CA VAL A 62 -6.01 15.08 -2.50
C VAL A 62 -6.60 14.31 -1.32
N ASP A 63 -7.38 14.97 -0.47
CA ASP A 63 -8.17 14.32 0.58
C ASP A 63 -9.49 13.73 0.02
N SER A 64 -10.31 13.15 0.90
CA SER A 64 -11.61 12.58 0.55
C SER A 64 -12.65 13.63 0.08
N ARG A 65 -12.35 14.92 0.23
CA ARG A 65 -13.17 16.03 -0.28
C ARG A 65 -12.55 16.65 -1.54
N GLY A 66 -11.51 16.05 -2.11
CA GLY A 66 -10.80 16.56 -3.30
C GLY A 66 -9.89 17.75 -3.01
N ARG A 67 -9.62 18.08 -1.75
CA ARG A 67 -8.75 19.21 -1.41
C ARG A 67 -7.28 18.80 -1.52
N PRO A 68 -6.41 19.62 -2.15
CA PRO A 68 -4.99 19.32 -2.25
C PRO A 68 -4.33 19.12 -0.89
N LEU A 69 -3.48 18.12 -0.78
CA LEU A 69 -2.74 17.81 0.44
C LEU A 69 -1.38 18.51 0.56
N GLY A 70 -0.85 19.02 -0.56
CA GLY A 70 0.46 19.67 -0.58
C GLY A 70 1.56 18.80 0.05
N THR A 71 2.32 19.38 0.99
CA THR A 71 3.43 18.73 1.69
C THR A 71 3.03 18.11 3.03
N GLU A 72 1.74 17.86 3.25
CA GLU A 72 1.27 17.27 4.50
C GLU A 72 1.85 15.86 4.71
N TYR A 73 2.20 15.54 5.95
CA TYR A 73 2.70 14.22 6.33
C TYR A 73 1.54 13.21 6.43
N ARG A 74 1.84 11.97 6.08
CA ARG A 74 0.91 10.84 6.05
C ARG A 74 1.50 9.68 6.82
N ALA A 75 0.62 8.87 7.39
CA ALA A 75 0.99 7.58 7.92
C ALA A 75 1.58 6.73 6.79
N ALA A 76 2.77 6.18 7.03
CA ALA A 76 3.45 5.31 6.11
C ALA A 76 4.15 4.19 6.88
N PHE A 77 4.40 3.08 6.21
CA PHE A 77 5.29 2.03 6.70
C PHE A 77 6.64 2.19 6.04
N ARG A 78 7.71 2.08 6.84
CA ARG A 78 9.09 2.05 6.36
C ARG A 78 9.65 0.66 6.53
N GLY A 79 10.41 0.18 5.54
CA GLY A 79 11.17 -1.05 5.70
C GLY A 79 12.28 -1.19 4.68
N GLN A 80 12.80 -2.40 4.61
CA GLN A 80 13.93 -2.78 3.75
C GLN A 80 13.60 -4.08 3.01
N ALA A 81 13.96 -4.17 1.73
CA ALA A 81 13.85 -5.37 0.92
C ALA A 81 15.18 -5.62 0.18
N GLY A 82 16.02 -6.51 0.72
CA GLY A 82 17.41 -6.62 0.25
C GLY A 82 18.16 -5.29 0.46
N ASP A 83 18.77 -4.75 -0.59
CA ASP A 83 19.43 -3.43 -0.56
C ASP A 83 18.48 -2.25 -0.83
N HIS A 84 17.17 -2.51 -1.00
CA HIS A 84 16.19 -1.51 -1.37
C HIS A 84 15.37 -1.03 -0.16
N PRO A 85 15.65 0.16 0.38
CA PRO A 85 14.77 0.79 1.34
C PRO A 85 13.46 1.23 0.67
N TRP A 86 12.37 1.19 1.43
CA TRP A 86 11.05 1.53 0.91
C TRP A 86 10.17 2.26 1.92
N LEU A 87 9.22 3.02 1.40
CA LEU A 87 8.08 3.60 2.11
C LEU A 87 6.79 3.14 1.46
N LEU A 88 5.76 2.84 2.25
CA LEU A 88 4.45 2.46 1.77
C LEU A 88 3.39 3.34 2.42
N PHE A 89 2.61 4.05 1.61
CA PHE A 89 1.54 4.95 2.04
C PHE A 89 0.17 4.30 1.81
N PRO A 90 -0.56 3.88 2.85
CA PRO A 90 -1.88 3.25 2.70
C PRO A 90 -2.94 4.24 2.17
N GLN A 91 -3.80 3.79 1.26
CA GLN A 91 -5.05 4.44 0.86
C GLN A 91 -4.95 5.94 0.53
N ILE A 92 -3.93 6.32 -0.25
CA ILE A 92 -3.76 7.70 -0.71
C ILE A 92 -4.62 7.98 -1.95
N THR A 93 -5.12 9.21 -2.11
CA THR A 93 -5.88 9.61 -3.30
C THR A 93 -5.03 10.49 -4.21
N ILE A 94 -4.86 10.03 -5.45
CA ILE A 94 -4.06 10.67 -6.49
C ILE A 94 -5.01 11.41 -7.43
N GLN A 95 -4.73 12.69 -7.67
CA GLN A 95 -5.44 13.49 -8.67
C GLN A 95 -4.78 13.34 -10.03
N LEU A 96 -5.56 12.92 -11.03
CA LEU A 96 -5.19 12.82 -12.43
C LEU A 96 -5.94 13.89 -13.24
N LYS A 97 -5.59 14.04 -14.52
CA LYS A 97 -6.22 15.03 -15.42
C LYS A 97 -7.72 14.78 -15.63
N ASP A 98 -8.14 13.53 -15.58
CA ASP A 98 -9.49 13.06 -15.91
C ASP A 98 -10.27 12.54 -14.69
N GLY A 99 -9.77 12.79 -13.47
CA GLY A 99 -10.42 12.39 -12.22
C GLY A 99 -9.41 11.95 -11.16
N THR A 100 -9.88 11.22 -10.16
CA THR A 100 -9.03 10.69 -9.08
C THR A 100 -8.89 9.18 -9.18
N ILE A 101 -7.80 8.66 -8.65
CA ILE A 101 -7.64 7.24 -8.33
C ILE A 101 -7.21 7.10 -6.88
N ARG A 102 -7.56 5.98 -6.26
CA ARG A 102 -7.16 5.65 -4.89
C ARG A 102 -6.68 4.20 -4.87
N PRO A 103 -5.37 3.96 -5.04
CA PRO A 103 -4.82 2.62 -4.84
C PRO A 103 -4.87 2.23 -3.36
N ASP A 104 -4.81 0.93 -3.09
CA ASP A 104 -4.79 0.40 -1.73
C ASP A 104 -3.54 0.85 -0.97
N ALA A 105 -2.44 1.04 -1.68
CA ALA A 105 -1.29 1.79 -1.19
C ALA A 105 -0.46 2.41 -2.33
N LEU A 106 0.45 3.32 -1.96
CA LEU A 106 1.50 3.81 -2.83
C LEU A 106 2.85 3.42 -2.25
N LEU A 107 3.63 2.66 -3.03
CA LEU A 107 5.01 2.31 -2.72
C LEU A 107 5.98 3.35 -3.28
N PHE A 108 6.95 3.70 -2.47
CA PHE A 108 8.18 4.39 -2.86
C PHE A 108 9.38 3.51 -2.55
N ARG A 109 10.09 3.05 -3.57
CA ARG A 109 11.42 2.46 -3.43
C ARG A 109 12.48 3.52 -3.69
N TYR A 110 13.49 3.57 -2.85
CA TYR A 110 14.60 4.51 -3.00
C TYR A 110 15.95 3.82 -2.80
N GLY A 111 17.05 4.58 -2.87
CA GLY A 111 18.42 4.07 -2.81
C GLY A 111 19.14 4.26 -4.15
N ARG A 112 19.44 3.16 -4.85
CA ARG A 112 20.13 3.20 -6.16
C ARG A 112 19.32 3.92 -7.23
N ASP A 113 17.99 3.79 -7.18
CA ASP A 113 17.04 4.51 -8.01
C ASP A 113 15.84 4.94 -7.15
N LYS A 114 15.00 5.82 -7.71
CA LYS A 114 13.72 6.22 -7.12
C LYS A 114 12.59 5.68 -7.98
N ARG A 115 11.72 4.85 -7.41
CA ARG A 115 10.57 4.26 -8.10
C ARG A 115 9.30 4.43 -7.29
N TRP A 116 8.25 4.86 -7.95
CA TRP A 116 6.90 4.93 -7.42
C TRP A 116 6.04 3.84 -8.05
N ALA A 117 5.27 3.14 -7.24
CA ALA A 117 4.37 2.09 -7.71
C ALA A 117 3.06 2.11 -6.91
N PRO A 118 1.90 2.33 -7.57
CA PRO A 118 0.61 2.05 -6.96
C PRO A 118 0.52 0.55 -6.62
N ILE A 119 -0.13 0.23 -5.51
CA ILE A 119 -0.42 -1.14 -5.08
C ILE A 119 -1.93 -1.34 -5.12
N GLN A 120 -2.36 -2.46 -5.71
CA GLN A 120 -3.74 -2.93 -5.68
C GLN A 120 -3.77 -4.33 -5.05
N ILE A 121 -4.72 -4.53 -4.17
CA ILE A 121 -5.02 -5.79 -3.50
C ILE A 121 -6.35 -6.28 -4.09
N ASP A 122 -6.25 -7.28 -4.96
CA ASP A 122 -7.41 -7.81 -5.67
C ASP A 122 -8.28 -8.64 -4.71
N GLY A 123 -9.29 -8.00 -4.13
CA GLY A 123 -10.41 -8.68 -3.50
C GLY A 123 -11.19 -9.52 -4.52
N GLY A 124 -12.05 -10.44 -4.05
CA GLY A 124 -12.77 -11.39 -4.92
C GLY A 124 -13.64 -10.79 -6.04
N ALA A 125 -13.84 -9.46 -6.05
CA ALA A 125 -14.62 -8.74 -7.07
C ALA A 125 -13.76 -8.13 -8.22
N HIS A 126 -12.43 -8.13 -8.14
CA HIS A 126 -11.55 -7.57 -9.17
C HIS A 126 -11.10 -8.64 -10.17
N GLN A 127 -11.94 -8.89 -11.17
CA GLN A 127 -11.58 -9.69 -12.35
C GLN A 127 -11.77 -8.93 -13.67
N ASN A 128 -11.86 -7.60 -13.63
CA ASN A 128 -12.03 -6.79 -14.84
C ASN A 128 -10.69 -6.28 -15.37
N LYS A 129 -9.98 -7.15 -16.08
CA LYS A 129 -8.68 -6.87 -16.72
C LYS A 129 -8.70 -5.62 -17.62
N GLU A 130 -9.85 -5.28 -18.21
CA GLU A 130 -9.96 -4.08 -19.04
C GLU A 130 -10.02 -2.80 -18.21
N TRP A 131 -10.73 -2.84 -17.08
CA TRP A 131 -10.76 -1.72 -16.14
C TRP A 131 -9.37 -1.50 -15.52
N ASP A 132 -8.66 -2.58 -15.14
CA ASP A 132 -7.30 -2.50 -14.60
C ASP A 132 -6.33 -1.88 -15.61
N LYS A 133 -6.36 -2.34 -16.87
CA LYS A 133 -5.56 -1.76 -17.96
C LYS A 133 -5.86 -0.28 -18.18
N LYS A 134 -7.14 0.11 -18.08
CA LYS A 134 -7.53 1.52 -18.19
C LYS A 134 -6.99 2.33 -17.02
N GLN A 135 -7.03 1.83 -15.79
CA GLN A 135 -6.45 2.53 -14.64
C GLN A 135 -4.92 2.65 -14.75
N ASP A 136 -4.24 1.59 -15.16
CA ASP A 136 -2.79 1.61 -15.40
C ASP A 136 -2.39 2.57 -16.51
N ALA A 137 -3.21 2.70 -17.56
CA ALA A 137 -2.94 3.68 -18.61
C ALA A 137 -3.08 5.13 -18.13
N ARG A 138 -3.89 5.37 -17.07
CA ARG A 138 -4.13 6.71 -16.52
C ARG A 138 -3.00 7.17 -15.59
N VAL A 139 -2.39 6.25 -14.85
CA VAL A 139 -1.23 6.53 -14.00
C VAL A 139 0.01 5.97 -14.68
N ASN A 140 0.87 6.82 -15.22
CA ASN A 140 2.08 6.41 -15.94
C ASN A 140 3.16 5.88 -14.96
N LEU A 141 2.82 4.85 -14.19
CA LEU A 141 3.61 4.17 -13.17
C LEU A 141 3.33 2.67 -13.27
N THR A 142 4.30 1.85 -12.89
CA THR A 142 4.10 0.40 -12.77
C THR A 142 3.22 0.11 -11.55
N THR A 143 2.04 -0.45 -11.77
CA THR A 143 1.15 -0.92 -10.69
C THR A 143 1.53 -2.33 -10.26
N LEU A 144 1.76 -2.52 -8.96
CA LEU A 144 1.95 -3.83 -8.34
C LEU A 144 0.59 -4.38 -7.88
N ARG A 145 0.31 -5.64 -8.21
CA ARG A 145 -0.96 -6.29 -7.87
C ARG A 145 -0.71 -7.54 -7.04
N PHE A 146 -1.47 -7.69 -5.95
CA PHE A 146 -1.39 -8.82 -5.05
C PHE A 146 -2.76 -9.47 -4.93
N SER A 147 -2.81 -10.79 -5.05
CA SER A 147 -4.08 -11.49 -4.94
C SER A 147 -4.50 -11.61 -3.48
N SER A 148 -5.81 -11.50 -3.23
CA SER A 148 -6.39 -11.80 -1.90
C SER A 148 -5.99 -13.17 -1.36
N SER A 149 -5.84 -14.19 -2.23
CA SER A 149 -5.38 -15.52 -1.83
C SER A 149 -3.97 -15.54 -1.23
N GLN A 150 -3.07 -14.67 -1.69
CA GLN A 150 -1.74 -14.54 -1.12
C GLN A 150 -1.76 -13.90 0.26
N ILE A 151 -2.66 -12.95 0.48
CA ILE A 151 -2.81 -12.24 1.76
C ILE A 151 -3.45 -13.16 2.80
N VAL A 152 -4.54 -13.84 2.42
CA VAL A 152 -5.22 -14.83 3.27
C VAL A 152 -4.29 -16.00 3.59
N GLY A 153 -3.39 -16.37 2.66
CA GLY A 153 -2.36 -17.37 2.91
C GLY A 153 -1.17 -16.88 3.73
N LEU A 154 -1.23 -15.68 4.34
CA LEU A 154 -0.20 -15.06 5.17
C LEU A 154 1.18 -14.93 4.50
N LYS A 155 1.18 -14.69 3.18
CA LYS A 155 2.40 -14.57 2.37
C LYS A 155 2.68 -13.15 1.88
N PHE A 156 1.89 -12.17 2.32
CA PHE A 156 1.94 -10.81 1.77
C PHE A 156 3.31 -10.17 1.96
N ALA A 157 3.89 -10.23 3.16
CA ALA A 157 5.21 -9.63 3.41
C ALA A 157 6.31 -10.22 2.52
N GLN A 158 6.33 -11.55 2.38
CA GLN A 158 7.30 -12.25 1.54
C GLN A 158 7.19 -11.82 0.06
N ILE A 159 5.99 -11.84 -0.52
CA ILE A 159 5.81 -11.48 -1.94
C ILE A 159 5.97 -9.99 -2.18
N PHE A 160 5.60 -9.15 -1.21
CA PHE A 160 5.81 -7.71 -1.27
C PHE A 160 7.30 -7.40 -1.34
N ARG A 161 8.11 -8.04 -0.49
CA ARG A 161 9.57 -7.93 -0.53
C ARG A 161 10.15 -8.27 -1.90
N GLN A 162 9.70 -9.37 -2.51
CA GLN A 162 10.13 -9.76 -3.86
C GLN A 162 9.71 -8.73 -4.92
N ALA A 163 8.51 -8.17 -4.80
CA ALA A 163 8.03 -7.13 -5.70
C ALA A 163 8.84 -5.83 -5.58
N VAL A 164 9.22 -5.41 -4.37
CA VAL A 164 10.10 -4.24 -4.15
C VAL A 164 11.47 -4.44 -4.81
N ILE A 165 12.06 -5.63 -4.68
CA ILE A 165 13.36 -5.96 -5.28
C ILE A 165 13.26 -5.93 -6.82
N SER A 166 12.15 -6.37 -7.38
CA SER A 166 11.96 -6.53 -8.83
C SER A 166 11.51 -5.25 -9.56
N LEU A 167 11.18 -4.17 -8.81
CA LEU A 167 10.69 -2.90 -9.36
C LEU A 167 11.74 -2.14 -10.20
#